data_AF-A0A8T3VAB7-F1
#
_entry.id   AF-A0A8T3VAB7-F1
#
_cell.length_a   1.000
_cell.length_b   1.000
_cell.length_c   1.000
_cell.angle_alpha   90.00
_cell.angle_beta   90.00
_cell.angle_gamma   90.00
#
_symmetry.space_group_name_H-M   'P 1'
#
loop_
_entity.id
_entity.type
_entity.pdbx_description
1 polymer ?
#
loop_
_entity_poly.entity_id
_entity_poly.type
_entity_poly.pdbx_seq_one_letter_code
_entity_poly.pdbx_strand_id
1 'polypeptide(L)'
;MNKLKIAKPISTFTNPPIICIPLFLIICLTLSFADGSFDLVKFITLEIVSLIFASILPMAIILFWAKRLGTDKDISNRSDRYMPLIVGIISYFIGFLVCLLFNLDNFLTCLLLCYSVNTGVVLIITTKWKISVHTTGLSGPNAALILLLGSIGALIGILYPLIIWSRVLLKKHTLAQAISGGVQGYFLTVLEMYLFSFILKLPLLNIVSLYDSILYILAIIITPIILGVLSYTNKSRVMFIILEIIALALFLAFTPLNVFIVFLIVSLASIFISLYAGNDFVWFEVLN
;
A
#
# COMPACT_ATOMS: atom_id res chain seq x y z
N MET A 1 25.31 -9.36 -7.77
CA MET A 1 24.96 -8.60 -9.00
C MET A 1 23.57 -8.89 -9.56
N ASN A 2 23.02 -10.11 -9.51
CA ASN A 2 21.71 -10.42 -10.12
C ASN A 2 20.49 -9.85 -9.35
N LYS A 3 20.48 -9.97 -8.02
CA LYS A 3 19.33 -9.52 -7.18
C LYS A 3 19.04 -8.02 -7.28
N LEU A 4 20.09 -7.18 -7.35
CA LEU A 4 19.94 -5.74 -7.52
C LEU A 4 19.33 -5.36 -8.89
N LYS A 5 19.55 -6.17 -9.94
CA LYS A 5 18.93 -5.96 -11.26
C LYS A 5 17.42 -6.22 -11.24
N ILE A 6 16.94 -7.03 -10.29
CA ILE A 6 15.51 -7.32 -10.09
C ILE A 6 14.88 -6.32 -9.12
N ALA A 7 15.53 -6.02 -8.00
CA ALA A 7 14.99 -5.11 -6.99
C ALA A 7 14.82 -3.67 -7.51
N LYS A 8 15.72 -3.17 -8.36
CA LYS A 8 15.64 -1.82 -8.93
C LYS A 8 14.35 -1.59 -9.74
N PRO A 9 14.02 -2.41 -10.76
CA PRO A 9 12.73 -2.31 -11.46
C PRO A 9 11.53 -2.35 -10.53
N ILE A 10 11.50 -3.29 -9.57
CA ILE A 10 10.41 -3.38 -8.60
C ILE A 10 10.26 -2.05 -7.86
N SER A 11 11.35 -1.50 -7.33
CA SER A 11 11.30 -0.20 -6.65
C SER A 11 10.83 0.93 -7.55
N THR A 12 11.23 0.95 -8.81
CA THR A 12 10.83 2.00 -9.76
C THR A 12 9.33 1.91 -10.06
N PHE A 13 8.81 0.73 -10.40
CA PHE A 13 7.40 0.55 -10.75
C PHE A 13 6.48 0.59 -9.52
N THR A 14 7.02 0.35 -8.34
CA THR A 14 6.28 0.43 -7.06
C THR A 14 6.43 1.78 -6.37
N ASN A 15 7.01 2.77 -7.05
CA ASN A 15 6.99 4.15 -6.60
C ASN A 15 5.52 4.62 -6.51
N PRO A 16 5.08 5.28 -5.41
CA PRO A 16 3.66 5.50 -5.13
C PRO A 16 2.84 6.06 -6.29
N PRO A 17 3.23 7.12 -7.00
CA PRO A 17 2.44 7.65 -8.11
C PRO A 17 2.41 6.74 -9.34
N ILE A 18 3.34 5.78 -9.48
CA ILE A 18 3.36 4.84 -10.60
C ILE A 18 2.45 3.65 -10.30
N ILE A 19 2.56 3.06 -9.11
CA ILE A 19 1.73 1.91 -8.75
C ILE A 19 0.27 2.30 -8.53
N CYS A 20 0.00 3.56 -8.20
CA CYS A 20 -1.37 4.06 -8.12
C CYS A 20 -2.09 4.00 -9.48
N ILE A 21 -1.41 4.18 -10.61
CA ILE A 21 -2.04 4.16 -11.95
C ILE A 21 -2.85 2.87 -12.19
N PRO A 22 -2.24 1.66 -12.18
CA PRO A 22 -3.01 0.44 -12.43
C PRO A 22 -4.03 0.14 -11.32
N LEU A 23 -3.79 0.55 -10.07
CA LEU A 23 -4.72 0.26 -8.98
C LEU A 23 -5.95 1.16 -9.04
N PHE A 24 -5.79 2.46 -9.29
CA PHE A 24 -6.91 3.37 -9.52
C PHE A 24 -7.65 3.00 -10.81
N LEU A 25 -6.97 2.56 -11.86
CA LEU A 25 -7.64 2.06 -13.06
C LEU A 25 -8.63 0.94 -12.73
N ILE A 26 -8.22 -0.04 -11.91
CA ILE A 26 -9.10 -1.14 -11.47
C ILE A 26 -10.24 -0.61 -10.59
N ILE A 27 -9.96 0.32 -9.68
CA ILE A 27 -10.98 0.95 -8.81
C ILE A 27 -12.02 1.69 -9.67
N CYS A 28 -11.58 2.61 -10.54
CA CYS A 28 -12.44 3.39 -11.44
C CYS A 28 -13.25 2.48 -12.37
N LEU A 29 -12.63 1.42 -12.91
CA LEU A 29 -13.32 0.43 -13.73
C LEU A 29 -14.42 -0.25 -12.93
N THR A 30 -14.11 -0.74 -11.73
CA THR A 30 -15.08 -1.41 -10.83
C THR A 30 -16.26 -0.50 -10.50
N LEU A 31 -16.00 0.76 -10.12
CA LEU A 31 -17.04 1.74 -9.80
C LEU A 31 -17.93 2.09 -11.00
N SER A 32 -17.42 1.92 -12.22
CA SER A 32 -18.14 2.21 -13.47
C SER A 32 -19.05 1.07 -13.92
N PHE A 33 -19.04 -0.07 -13.21
CA PHE A 33 -19.97 -1.20 -13.40
C PHE A 33 -21.04 -1.28 -12.31
N ALA A 34 -21.14 -0.29 -11.42
CA ALA A 34 -22.00 -0.36 -10.22
C ALA A 34 -23.48 -0.66 -10.52
N ASP A 35 -24.00 -0.17 -11.66
CA ASP A 35 -25.40 -0.35 -12.07
C ASP A 35 -25.62 -1.57 -12.99
N GLY A 36 -24.64 -2.48 -13.07
CA GLY A 36 -24.71 -3.71 -13.89
C GLY A 36 -24.36 -3.51 -15.38
N SER A 37 -24.21 -2.28 -15.84
CA SER A 37 -23.69 -1.92 -17.16
C SER A 37 -22.50 -0.98 -17.05
N PHE A 38 -21.61 -1.00 -18.05
CA PHE A 38 -20.44 -0.12 -18.08
C PHE A 38 -20.83 1.32 -18.43
N ASP A 39 -20.56 2.27 -17.53
CA ASP A 39 -20.65 3.70 -17.80
C ASP A 39 -19.28 4.27 -18.20
N LEU A 40 -19.10 4.49 -19.50
CA LEU A 40 -17.86 5.04 -20.06
C LEU A 40 -17.57 6.47 -19.58
N VAL A 41 -18.60 7.30 -19.41
CA VAL A 41 -18.43 8.71 -19.01
C VAL A 41 -17.99 8.77 -17.55
N LYS A 42 -18.63 7.99 -16.68
CA LYS A 42 -18.21 7.83 -15.29
C LYS A 42 -16.77 7.32 -15.22
N PHE A 43 -16.44 6.27 -15.98
CA PHE A 43 -15.08 5.71 -16.00
C PHE A 43 -14.03 6.76 -16.37
N ILE A 44 -14.21 7.45 -17.50
CA ILE A 44 -13.26 8.47 -17.97
C ILE A 44 -13.15 9.60 -16.94
N THR A 45 -14.27 10.04 -16.36
CA THR A 45 -14.28 11.14 -15.39
C THR A 45 -13.52 10.77 -14.12
N LEU A 46 -13.81 9.61 -13.53
CA LEU A 46 -13.14 9.12 -12.33
C LEU A 46 -11.64 8.89 -12.59
N GLU A 47 -11.30 8.32 -13.75
CA GLU A 47 -9.92 8.02 -14.11
C GLU A 47 -9.10 9.28 -14.40
N ILE A 48 -9.67 10.31 -15.03
CA ILE A 48 -8.97 11.59 -15.22
C ILE A 48 -8.68 12.23 -13.85
N VAL A 49 -9.66 12.26 -12.96
CA VAL A 49 -9.48 12.83 -11.61
C VAL A 49 -8.43 12.05 -10.83
N SER A 50 -8.51 10.72 -10.81
CA SER A 50 -7.54 9.87 -10.11
C SER A 50 -6.13 10.02 -10.70
N LEU A 51 -5.98 9.99 -12.03
CA LEU A 51 -4.67 10.14 -12.69
C LEU A 51 -4.04 11.49 -12.38
N ILE A 52 -4.79 12.59 -12.46
CA ILE A 52 -4.26 13.92 -12.22
C ILE A 52 -3.81 14.06 -10.76
N PHE A 53 -4.71 13.78 -9.81
CA PHE A 53 -4.46 14.10 -8.39
C PHE A 53 -3.69 13.02 -7.65
N ALA A 54 -3.84 11.74 -8.01
CA ALA A 54 -3.17 10.62 -7.35
C ALA A 54 -1.81 10.27 -7.97
N SER A 55 -1.57 10.61 -9.24
CA SER A 55 -0.39 10.13 -9.99
C SER A 55 0.43 11.24 -10.65
N ILE A 56 -0.14 12.00 -11.59
CA ILE A 56 0.58 12.95 -12.45
C ILE A 56 1.12 14.12 -11.62
N LEU A 57 0.28 14.80 -10.84
CA LEU A 57 0.72 15.94 -10.03
C LEU A 57 1.77 15.51 -8.98
N PRO A 58 1.52 14.48 -8.12
CA PRO A 58 2.53 14.00 -7.18
C PRO A 58 3.85 13.61 -7.85
N MET A 59 3.81 12.91 -8.98
CA MET A 59 5.02 12.55 -9.73
C MET A 59 5.77 13.78 -10.25
N ALA A 60 5.06 14.73 -10.86
CA ALA A 60 5.68 15.96 -11.37
C ALA A 60 6.41 16.72 -10.27
N ILE A 61 5.81 16.79 -9.07
CA ILE A 61 6.42 17.42 -7.89
C ILE A 61 7.66 16.65 -7.43
N ILE A 62 7.58 15.32 -7.31
CA ILE A 62 8.73 14.49 -6.92
C ILE A 62 9.90 14.69 -7.90
N LEU A 63 9.62 14.69 -9.21
CA LEU A 63 10.64 14.89 -10.24
C LEU A 63 11.25 16.29 -10.18
N PHE A 64 10.41 17.33 -10.03
CA PHE A 64 10.87 18.70 -9.87
C PHE A 64 11.76 18.87 -8.64
N TRP A 65 11.34 18.34 -7.50
CA TRP A 65 12.06 18.46 -6.23
C TRP A 65 13.36 17.64 -6.22
N ALA A 66 13.32 16.42 -6.76
CA ALA A 66 14.51 15.59 -6.92
C ALA A 66 15.57 16.28 -7.80
N LYS A 67 15.14 16.89 -8.90
CA LYS A 67 16.03 17.69 -9.77
C LYS A 67 16.60 18.90 -9.04
N ARG A 68 15.79 19.63 -8.27
CA ARG A 68 16.22 20.80 -7.50
C ARG A 68 17.30 20.46 -6.46
N LEU A 69 17.20 19.28 -5.85
CA LEU A 69 18.14 18.82 -4.81
C LEU A 69 19.32 18.01 -5.35
N GLY A 70 19.35 17.71 -6.66
CA GLY A 70 20.36 16.81 -7.23
C GLY A 70 20.31 15.37 -6.68
N THR A 71 19.13 14.92 -6.25
CA THR A 71 18.92 13.61 -5.60
C THR A 71 18.08 12.66 -6.45
N ASP A 72 17.97 11.41 -6.02
CA ASP A 72 17.13 10.41 -6.67
C ASP A 72 15.63 10.60 -6.36
N LYS A 73 14.75 9.96 -7.14
CA LYS A 73 13.29 10.05 -6.98
C LYS A 73 12.77 9.52 -5.64
N ASP A 74 13.64 8.85 -4.88
CA ASP A 74 13.35 8.34 -3.53
C ASP A 74 13.57 9.38 -2.43
N ILE A 75 14.17 10.53 -2.78
CA ILE A 75 14.52 11.65 -1.89
C ILE A 75 15.05 11.08 -0.58
N SER A 76 16.25 10.50 -0.69
CA SER A 76 16.77 9.56 0.30
C SER A 76 16.94 10.18 1.70
N ASN A 77 17.21 11.49 1.76
CA ASN A 77 17.25 12.29 2.99
C ASN A 77 15.85 12.56 3.54
N ARG A 78 15.65 12.29 4.83
CA ARG A 78 14.35 12.42 5.47
C ARG A 78 13.83 13.87 5.50
N SER A 79 14.70 14.84 5.78
CA SER A 79 14.38 16.27 5.83
C SER A 79 13.83 16.80 4.51
N ASP A 80 14.29 16.22 3.40
CA ASP A 80 13.99 16.70 2.06
C ASP A 80 12.62 16.22 1.54
N ARG A 81 11.98 15.30 2.28
CA ARG A 81 10.68 14.70 1.94
C ARG A 81 9.49 15.57 2.33
N TYR A 82 9.65 16.54 3.21
CA TYR A 82 8.52 17.31 3.74
C TYR A 82 7.76 18.05 2.66
N MET A 83 8.45 18.76 1.78
CA MET A 83 7.81 19.51 0.69
C MET A 83 7.06 18.59 -0.30
N PRO A 84 7.67 17.52 -0.85
CA PRO A 84 6.96 16.56 -1.68
C PRO A 84 5.70 15.97 -1.01
N LEU A 85 5.78 15.64 0.28
CA LEU A 85 4.64 15.12 1.04
C LEU A 85 3.54 16.16 1.24
N ILE A 86 3.88 17.40 1.61
CA ILE A 86 2.91 18.50 1.77
C ILE A 86 2.16 18.76 0.47
N VAL A 87 2.88 18.86 -0.65
CA VAL A 87 2.19 19.12 -1.92
C VAL A 87 1.37 17.89 -2.36
N GLY A 88 1.81 16.67 -2.04
CA GLY A 88 0.99 15.46 -2.20
C GLY A 88 -0.33 15.53 -1.41
N ILE A 89 -0.27 15.89 -0.13
CA ILE A 89 -1.46 16.08 0.73
C ILE A 89 -2.43 17.07 0.09
N ILE A 90 -1.93 18.21 -0.38
CA ILE A 90 -2.74 19.25 -1.04
C ILE A 90 -3.33 18.73 -2.35
N SER A 91 -2.56 18.01 -3.17
CA SER A 91 -3.03 17.41 -4.43
C SER A 91 -4.22 16.47 -4.18
N TYR A 92 -4.08 15.53 -3.24
CA TYR A 92 -5.16 14.60 -2.91
C TYR A 92 -6.37 15.30 -2.32
N PHE A 93 -6.15 16.33 -1.49
CA PHE A 93 -7.24 17.12 -0.91
C PHE A 93 -8.02 17.91 -1.96
N ILE A 94 -7.33 18.51 -2.94
CA ILE A 94 -8.00 19.18 -4.06
C ILE A 94 -8.78 18.15 -4.89
N GLY A 95 -8.23 16.96 -5.14
CA GLY A 95 -8.95 15.88 -5.82
C GLY A 95 -10.22 15.48 -5.07
N PHE A 96 -10.16 15.35 -3.74
CA PHE A 96 -11.32 15.14 -2.89
C PHE A 96 -12.37 16.25 -3.05
N LEU A 97 -11.96 17.53 -2.98
CA LEU A 97 -12.87 18.66 -3.17
C LEU A 97 -13.51 18.67 -4.55
N VAL A 98 -12.76 18.32 -5.61
CA VAL A 98 -13.29 18.17 -6.96
C VAL A 98 -14.38 17.09 -6.97
N CYS A 99 -14.11 15.89 -6.45
CA CYS A 99 -15.12 14.85 -6.39
C CYS A 99 -16.36 15.27 -5.59
N LEU A 100 -16.16 15.92 -4.45
CA LEU A 100 -17.25 16.37 -3.58
C LEU A 100 -18.11 17.45 -4.24
N LEU A 101 -17.50 18.48 -4.82
CA LEU A 101 -18.21 19.62 -5.42
C LEU A 101 -18.96 19.25 -6.70
N PHE A 102 -18.42 18.30 -7.47
CA PHE A 102 -19.06 17.80 -8.70
C PHE A 102 -19.96 16.57 -8.45
N ASN A 103 -20.16 16.16 -7.20
CA ASN A 103 -20.94 14.98 -6.82
C ASN A 103 -20.53 13.73 -7.63
N LEU A 104 -19.22 13.49 -7.74
CA LEU A 104 -18.68 12.27 -8.35
C LEU A 104 -18.91 11.07 -7.42
N ASP A 105 -18.29 9.93 -7.73
CA ASP A 105 -18.48 8.71 -6.97
C ASP A 105 -18.03 8.84 -5.50
N ASN A 106 -18.91 8.48 -4.56
CA ASN A 106 -18.67 8.56 -3.11
C ASN A 106 -17.42 7.79 -2.69
N PHE A 107 -17.17 6.63 -3.29
CA PHE A 107 -16.04 5.79 -2.94
C PHE A 107 -14.72 6.46 -3.31
N LEU A 108 -14.61 6.97 -4.54
CA LEU A 108 -13.41 7.72 -4.97
C LEU A 108 -13.22 8.99 -4.12
N THR A 109 -14.32 9.69 -3.81
CA THR A 109 -14.31 10.89 -2.96
C THR A 109 -13.68 10.59 -1.59
N CYS A 110 -14.20 9.59 -0.87
CA CYS A 110 -13.64 9.18 0.42
C CYS A 110 -12.19 8.71 0.29
N LEU A 111 -11.84 7.97 -0.78
CA LEU A 111 -10.50 7.45 -0.99
C LEU A 111 -9.45 8.56 -1.19
N LEU A 112 -9.77 9.60 -1.94
CA LEU A 112 -8.87 10.75 -2.11
C LEU A 112 -8.65 11.51 -0.80
N LEU A 113 -9.67 11.59 0.06
CA LEU A 113 -9.51 12.13 1.42
C LEU A 113 -8.61 11.23 2.28
N CYS A 114 -8.79 9.90 2.23
CA CYS A 114 -7.90 8.94 2.89
C CYS A 114 -6.45 9.13 2.45
N TYR A 115 -6.22 9.31 1.14
CA TYR A 115 -4.87 9.58 0.62
C TYR A 115 -4.25 10.85 1.21
N SER A 116 -5.03 11.91 1.34
CA SER A 116 -4.59 13.16 1.95
C SER A 116 -4.23 12.96 3.43
N VAL A 117 -5.12 12.35 4.22
CA VAL A 117 -4.92 12.11 5.65
C VAL A 117 -3.77 11.13 5.91
N ASN A 118 -3.71 10.01 5.19
CA ASN A 118 -2.63 9.04 5.29
C ASN A 118 -1.26 9.62 4.94
N THR A 119 -1.19 10.49 3.93
CA THR A 119 0.05 11.19 3.61
C THR A 119 0.42 12.19 4.70
N GLY A 120 -0.57 12.82 5.35
CA GLY A 120 -0.38 13.63 6.57
C GLY A 120 0.19 12.83 7.73
N VAL A 121 -0.34 11.64 8.01
CA VAL A 121 0.20 10.73 9.03
C VAL A 121 1.63 10.31 8.69
N VAL A 122 1.91 9.97 7.43
CA VAL A 122 3.26 9.68 6.94
C VAL A 122 4.19 10.86 7.17
N LEU A 123 3.77 12.10 6.88
CA LEU A 123 4.56 13.31 7.13
C LEU A 123 4.92 13.45 8.61
N ILE A 124 3.94 13.31 9.50
CA ILE A 124 4.14 13.40 10.96
C ILE A 124 5.16 12.34 11.41
N ILE A 125 4.99 11.09 11.00
CA ILE A 125 5.93 10.01 11.34
C ILE A 125 7.32 10.33 10.77
N THR A 126 7.38 10.81 9.52
CA THR A 126 8.63 11.17 8.82
C THR A 126 9.41 12.28 9.52
N THR A 127 8.80 13.08 10.41
CA THR A 127 9.56 14.04 11.22
C THR A 127 10.52 13.36 12.22
N LYS A 128 10.20 12.13 12.67
CA LYS A 128 10.97 11.37 13.67
C LYS A 128 11.53 10.05 13.15
N TRP A 129 10.89 9.42 12.17
CA TRP A 129 11.25 8.09 11.69
C TRP A 129 10.91 7.88 10.21
N LYS A 130 11.83 7.31 9.42
CA LYS A 130 11.75 7.23 7.96
C LYS A 130 10.82 6.07 7.50
N ILE A 131 9.51 6.21 7.73
CA ILE A 131 8.50 5.25 7.26
C ILE A 131 8.54 5.10 5.73
N SER A 132 8.24 3.90 5.24
CA SER A 132 8.28 3.59 3.81
C SER A 132 7.03 4.05 3.07
N VAL A 133 7.18 5.14 2.32
CA VAL A 133 6.12 5.67 1.44
C VAL A 133 5.75 4.70 0.31
N HIS A 134 6.65 3.81 -0.11
CA HIS A 134 6.39 2.84 -1.19
C HIS A 134 5.37 1.78 -0.76
N THR A 135 5.52 1.27 0.46
CA THR A 135 4.60 0.30 1.05
C THR A 135 3.29 0.95 1.47
N THR A 136 3.31 2.21 1.96
CA THR A 136 2.08 3.00 2.16
C THR A 136 1.34 3.21 0.82
N GLY A 137 2.09 3.56 -0.24
CA GLY A 137 1.54 3.81 -1.58
C GLY A 137 0.91 2.60 -2.25
N LEU A 138 1.37 1.37 -1.95
CA LEU A 138 0.66 0.15 -2.33
C LEU A 138 -0.57 -0.11 -1.46
N SER A 139 -0.42 -0.01 -0.14
CA SER A 139 -1.41 -0.52 0.83
C SER A 139 -2.70 0.28 0.84
N GLY A 140 -2.67 1.60 0.66
CA GLY A 140 -3.89 2.42 0.56
C GLY A 140 -4.84 2.00 -0.58
N PRO A 141 -4.41 2.03 -1.85
CA PRO A 141 -5.28 1.63 -2.96
C PRO A 141 -5.59 0.12 -2.93
N ASN A 142 -4.69 -0.72 -2.40
CA ASN A 142 -4.98 -2.13 -2.20
C ASN A 142 -6.08 -2.36 -1.15
N ALA A 143 -6.06 -1.64 -0.02
CA ALA A 143 -7.16 -1.65 0.96
C ALA A 143 -8.49 -1.23 0.32
N ALA A 144 -8.48 -0.21 -0.54
CA ALA A 144 -9.66 0.17 -1.31
C ALA A 144 -10.14 -0.96 -2.23
N LEU A 145 -9.23 -1.67 -2.90
CA LEU A 145 -9.58 -2.84 -3.71
C LEU A 145 -10.10 -4.02 -2.86
N ILE A 146 -9.60 -4.21 -1.64
CA ILE A 146 -10.17 -5.19 -0.68
C ILE A 146 -11.62 -4.82 -0.34
N LEU A 147 -11.89 -3.54 -0.09
CA LEU A 147 -13.26 -3.08 0.18
C LEU A 147 -14.19 -3.31 -1.02
N LEU A 148 -13.72 -3.14 -2.26
CA LEU A 148 -14.56 -3.31 -3.46
C LEU A 148 -14.68 -4.77 -3.93
N LEU A 149 -13.61 -5.56 -3.81
CA LEU A 149 -13.47 -6.84 -4.49
C LEU A 149 -13.17 -8.01 -3.54
N GLY A 150 -13.07 -7.76 -2.23
CA GLY A 150 -12.78 -8.77 -1.21
C GLY A 150 -11.49 -9.52 -1.48
N SER A 151 -11.57 -10.85 -1.55
CA SER A 151 -10.42 -11.71 -1.76
C SER A 151 -9.66 -11.40 -3.05
N ILE A 152 -10.35 -11.02 -4.12
CA ILE A 152 -9.71 -10.67 -5.40
C ILE A 152 -8.83 -9.43 -5.23
N GLY A 153 -9.32 -8.40 -4.54
CA GLY A 153 -8.53 -7.22 -4.19
C GLY A 153 -7.34 -7.58 -3.29
N ALA A 154 -7.58 -8.44 -2.29
CA ALA A 154 -6.57 -8.89 -1.34
C ALA A 154 -5.40 -9.66 -1.99
N LEU A 155 -5.64 -10.38 -3.11
CA LEU A 155 -4.57 -11.08 -3.84
C LEU A 155 -3.48 -10.15 -4.38
N ILE A 156 -3.81 -8.89 -4.69
CA ILE A 156 -2.81 -7.87 -5.08
C ILE A 156 -1.83 -7.62 -3.92
N GLY A 157 -2.23 -7.93 -2.69
CA GLY A 157 -1.40 -7.87 -1.48
C GLY A 157 -0.12 -8.71 -1.57
N ILE A 158 -0.02 -9.67 -2.50
CA ILE A 158 1.21 -10.40 -2.80
C ILE A 158 2.39 -9.47 -3.19
N LEU A 159 2.11 -8.28 -3.71
CA LEU A 159 3.13 -7.27 -4.02
C LEU A 159 3.80 -6.72 -2.76
N TYR A 160 3.15 -6.79 -1.60
CA TYR A 160 3.63 -6.21 -0.36
C TYR A 160 4.97 -6.81 0.12
N PRO A 161 5.13 -8.14 0.29
CA PRO A 161 6.43 -8.72 0.63
C PRO A 161 7.49 -8.48 -0.46
N LEU A 162 7.09 -8.38 -1.73
CA LEU A 162 8.00 -8.09 -2.85
C LEU A 162 8.58 -6.67 -2.77
N ILE A 163 7.74 -5.68 -2.46
CA ILE A 163 8.17 -4.29 -2.26
C ILE A 163 9.08 -4.21 -1.03
N ILE A 164 8.69 -4.81 0.09
CA ILE A 164 9.50 -4.84 1.32
C ILE A 164 10.91 -5.34 1.00
N TRP A 165 11.02 -6.49 0.33
CA TRP A 165 12.29 -7.07 -0.08
C TRP A 165 13.12 -6.12 -0.95
N SER A 166 12.50 -5.51 -1.96
CA SER A 166 13.18 -4.54 -2.82
C SER A 166 13.74 -3.36 -2.02
N ARG A 167 12.94 -2.76 -1.13
CA ARG A 167 13.33 -1.58 -0.34
C ARG A 167 14.46 -1.89 0.66
N VAL A 168 14.41 -3.06 1.29
CA VAL A 168 15.45 -3.51 2.23
C VAL A 168 16.74 -3.86 1.47
N LEU A 169 16.66 -4.60 0.36
CA LEU A 169 17.83 -4.97 -0.44
C LEU A 169 18.55 -3.75 -1.03
N LEU A 170 17.79 -2.74 -1.44
CA LEU A 170 18.33 -1.47 -1.94
C LEU A 170 18.80 -0.53 -0.82
N LYS A 171 18.77 -0.98 0.45
CA LYS A 171 19.17 -0.22 1.65
C LYS A 171 18.44 1.12 1.76
N LYS A 172 17.18 1.16 1.32
CA LYS A 172 16.37 2.38 1.38
C LYS A 172 15.58 2.50 2.68
N HIS A 173 15.21 1.35 3.25
CA HIS A 173 14.45 1.24 4.49
C HIS A 173 14.89 -0.02 5.27
N THR A 174 14.75 0.02 6.59
CA THR A 174 14.74 -1.20 7.41
C THR A 174 13.43 -1.96 7.24
N LEU A 175 13.39 -3.22 7.67
CA LEU A 175 12.17 -4.01 7.60
C LEU A 175 11.04 -3.42 8.43
N ALA A 176 11.33 -2.93 9.64
CA ALA A 176 10.35 -2.25 10.47
C ALA A 176 9.73 -1.03 9.75
N GLN A 177 10.55 -0.21 9.08
CA GLN A 177 10.09 0.95 8.31
C GLN A 177 9.21 0.54 7.11
N ALA A 178 9.57 -0.55 6.42
CA ALA A 178 8.84 -1.08 5.29
C ALA A 178 7.50 -1.70 5.72
N ILE A 179 7.50 -2.53 6.76
CA ILE A 179 6.29 -3.14 7.30
C ILE A 179 5.34 -2.04 7.81
N SER A 180 5.85 -1.13 8.65
CA SER A 180 5.01 -0.10 9.27
C SER A 180 4.30 0.79 8.25
N GLY A 181 4.93 1.09 7.10
CA GLY A 181 4.27 1.84 6.04
C GLY A 181 3.05 1.11 5.46
N GLY A 182 3.18 -0.20 5.22
CA GLY A 182 2.04 -1.01 4.75
C GLY A 182 0.94 -1.19 5.79
N VAL A 183 1.32 -1.50 7.04
CA VAL A 183 0.37 -1.64 8.15
C VAL A 183 -0.43 -0.35 8.33
N GLN A 184 0.26 0.80 8.34
CA GLN A 184 -0.39 2.10 8.42
C GLN A 184 -1.36 2.32 7.26
N GLY A 185 -0.94 2.12 6.01
CA GLY A 185 -1.82 2.38 4.87
C GLY A 185 -3.02 1.44 4.80
N TYR A 186 -2.87 0.15 5.12
CA TYR A 186 -3.97 -0.81 5.11
C TYR A 186 -5.04 -0.48 6.15
N PHE A 187 -4.63 -0.37 7.42
CA PHE A 187 -5.59 -0.16 8.51
C PHE A 187 -6.22 1.22 8.46
N LEU A 188 -5.43 2.28 8.25
CA LEU A 188 -5.99 3.63 8.21
C LEU A 188 -6.94 3.78 7.03
N THR A 189 -6.60 3.31 5.82
CA THR A 189 -7.53 3.44 4.69
C THR A 189 -8.86 2.74 4.96
N VAL A 190 -8.86 1.50 5.47
CA VAL A 190 -10.12 0.81 5.77
C VAL A 190 -10.93 1.58 6.83
N LEU A 191 -10.31 1.95 7.95
CA LEU A 191 -10.99 2.67 9.03
C LEU A 191 -11.51 4.04 8.58
N GLU A 192 -10.71 4.79 7.83
CA GLU A 192 -11.03 6.10 7.28
C GLU A 192 -12.16 6.03 6.26
N MET A 193 -12.19 5.01 5.39
CA MET A 193 -13.29 4.84 4.43
C MET A 193 -14.65 4.69 5.13
N TYR A 194 -14.71 3.85 6.18
CA TYR A 194 -15.91 3.71 7.01
C TYR A 194 -16.25 5.00 7.76
N LEU A 195 -15.24 5.64 8.35
CA LEU A 195 -15.40 6.87 9.13
C LEU A 195 -15.90 8.03 8.25
N PHE A 196 -15.28 8.26 7.11
CA PHE A 196 -15.63 9.35 6.18
C PHE A 196 -16.97 9.11 5.51
N SER A 197 -17.30 7.86 5.17
CA SER A 197 -18.65 7.51 4.71
C SER A 197 -19.72 7.96 5.72
N PHE A 198 -19.48 7.67 7.00
CA PHE A 198 -20.38 8.05 8.08
C PHE A 198 -20.43 9.58 8.32
N ILE A 199 -19.27 10.21 8.51
CA ILE A 199 -19.17 11.64 8.85
C ILE A 199 -19.68 12.54 7.72
N LEU A 200 -19.28 12.23 6.47
CA LEU A 200 -19.63 13.03 5.29
C LEU A 200 -20.99 12.66 4.70
N LYS A 201 -21.66 11.64 5.26
CA LYS A 201 -22.92 11.08 4.74
C LYS A 201 -22.80 10.66 3.27
N LEU A 202 -21.66 10.08 2.91
CA LEU A 202 -21.35 9.55 1.58
C LEU A 202 -21.47 8.02 1.64
N PRO A 203 -22.66 7.43 1.37
CA PRO A 203 -22.85 5.99 1.50
C PRO A 203 -21.94 5.24 0.52
N LEU A 204 -21.20 4.25 1.05
CA LEU A 204 -20.41 3.31 0.28
C LEU A 204 -21.22 2.04 0.07
N LEU A 205 -21.62 1.79 -1.17
CA LEU A 205 -22.47 0.66 -1.54
C LEU A 205 -21.63 -0.57 -1.88
N ASN A 206 -22.14 -1.75 -1.53
CA ASN A 206 -21.57 -3.05 -1.91
C ASN A 206 -20.09 -3.24 -1.51
N ILE A 207 -19.65 -2.62 -0.42
CA ILE A 207 -18.30 -2.83 0.10
C ILE A 207 -18.25 -4.00 1.09
N VAL A 208 -17.11 -4.68 1.12
CA VAL A 208 -16.78 -5.74 2.07
C VAL A 208 -16.78 -5.19 3.49
N SER A 209 -17.33 -5.97 4.44
CA SER A 209 -17.46 -5.58 5.84
C SER A 209 -16.11 -5.18 6.47
N LEU A 210 -16.15 -4.34 7.51
CA LEU A 210 -14.95 -3.93 8.24
C LEU A 210 -14.21 -5.15 8.80
N TYR A 211 -14.96 -6.11 9.37
CA TYR A 211 -14.41 -7.34 9.93
C TYR A 211 -13.68 -8.17 8.87
N ASP A 212 -14.31 -8.45 7.74
CA ASP A 212 -13.71 -9.25 6.67
C ASP A 212 -12.50 -8.54 6.05
N SER A 213 -12.58 -7.21 5.91
CA SER A 213 -11.46 -6.38 5.43
C SER A 213 -10.25 -6.46 6.37
N ILE A 214 -10.47 -6.44 7.68
CA ILE A 214 -9.41 -6.65 8.68
C ILE A 214 -8.80 -8.05 8.54
N LEU A 215 -9.61 -9.09 8.34
CA LEU A 215 -9.11 -10.45 8.13
C LEU A 215 -8.21 -10.55 6.89
N TYR A 216 -8.61 -9.94 5.76
CA TYR A 216 -7.76 -9.89 4.57
C TYR A 216 -6.46 -9.10 4.80
N ILE A 217 -6.52 -7.98 5.52
CA ILE A 217 -5.32 -7.21 5.86
C ILE A 217 -4.37 -8.06 6.71
N LEU A 218 -4.88 -8.74 7.74
CA LEU A 218 -4.10 -9.65 8.58
C LEU A 218 -3.46 -10.75 7.74
N ALA A 219 -4.19 -11.33 6.78
CA ALA A 219 -3.67 -12.32 5.85
C ALA A 219 -2.48 -11.79 5.00
N ILE A 220 -2.42 -10.49 4.74
CA ILE A 220 -1.35 -9.88 3.95
C ILE A 220 -0.12 -9.52 4.80
N ILE A 221 -0.33 -9.05 6.03
CA ILE A 221 0.74 -8.45 6.84
C ILE A 221 1.40 -9.41 7.84
N ILE A 222 0.72 -10.49 8.26
CA ILE A 222 1.21 -11.37 9.33
C ILE A 222 2.56 -11.99 8.98
N THR A 223 2.70 -12.57 7.79
CA THR A 223 3.95 -13.21 7.38
C THR A 223 5.13 -12.24 7.34
N PRO A 224 5.03 -11.04 6.71
CA PRO A 224 6.07 -10.01 6.85
C PRO A 224 6.40 -9.64 8.30
N ILE A 225 5.39 -9.56 9.18
CA ILE A 225 5.59 -9.24 10.61
C ILE A 225 6.38 -10.36 11.31
N ILE A 226 5.98 -11.62 11.14
CA ILE A 226 6.69 -12.78 11.71
C ILE A 226 8.15 -12.76 11.24
N LEU A 227 8.37 -12.55 9.94
CA LEU A 227 9.71 -12.44 9.37
C LEU A 227 10.51 -11.29 10.01
N GLY A 228 9.87 -10.14 10.24
CA GLY A 228 10.46 -8.99 10.91
C GLY A 228 10.91 -9.26 12.33
N VAL A 229 10.03 -9.86 13.14
CA VAL A 229 10.32 -10.21 14.53
C VAL A 229 11.46 -11.23 14.62
N LEU A 230 11.45 -12.25 13.75
CA LEU A 230 12.49 -13.27 13.74
C LEU A 230 13.85 -12.73 13.28
N SER A 231 13.86 -11.81 12.32
CA SER A 231 15.11 -11.18 11.90
C SER A 231 15.71 -10.30 13.00
N TYR A 232 14.89 -9.68 13.86
CA TYR A 232 15.39 -8.89 14.98
C TYR A 232 15.95 -9.78 16.10
N THR A 233 15.38 -10.96 16.29
CA THR A 233 15.77 -11.92 17.34
C THR A 233 16.85 -12.92 16.88
N ASN A 234 17.43 -12.70 15.70
CA ASN A 234 18.44 -13.56 15.06
C ASN A 234 18.08 -15.05 15.05
N LYS A 235 16.79 -15.35 14.86
CA LYS A 235 16.28 -16.73 14.82
C LYS A 235 16.50 -17.35 13.43
N SER A 236 16.60 -18.67 13.39
CA SER A 236 16.89 -19.41 12.16
C SER A 236 15.72 -19.38 11.17
N ARG A 237 16.01 -19.57 9.88
CA ARG A 237 14.99 -19.73 8.84
C ARG A 237 14.03 -20.90 9.11
N VAL A 238 14.50 -21.94 9.80
CA VAL A 238 13.66 -23.07 10.23
C VAL A 238 12.55 -22.59 11.17
N MET A 239 12.87 -21.70 12.12
CA MET A 239 11.88 -21.11 13.02
C MET A 239 10.83 -20.30 12.27
N PHE A 240 11.23 -19.57 11.22
CA PHE A 240 10.29 -18.86 10.33
C PHE A 240 9.29 -19.81 9.69
N ILE A 241 9.78 -20.89 9.06
CA ILE A 241 8.91 -21.87 8.42
C ILE A 241 7.95 -22.52 9.44
N ILE A 242 8.42 -22.85 10.65
CA ILE A 242 7.58 -23.41 11.71
C ILE A 242 6.47 -22.43 12.11
N LEU A 243 6.80 -21.16 12.37
CA LEU A 243 5.81 -20.16 12.75
C LEU A 243 4.81 -19.89 11.63
N GLU A 244 5.24 -19.89 10.37
CA GLU A 244 4.32 -19.77 9.23
C GLU A 244 3.35 -20.96 9.14
N ILE A 245 3.83 -22.19 9.34
CA ILE A 245 2.94 -23.38 9.37
C ILE A 245 1.89 -23.25 10.49
N ILE A 246 2.30 -22.79 11.67
CA ILE A 246 1.39 -22.56 12.80
C ILE A 246 0.38 -21.46 12.45
N ALA A 247 0.83 -20.33 11.92
CA ALA A 247 -0.04 -19.24 11.49
C ALA A 247 -1.04 -19.70 10.43
N LEU A 248 -0.61 -20.56 9.50
CA LEU A 248 -1.45 -21.11 8.45
C LEU A 248 -2.53 -22.05 9.02
N ALA A 249 -2.17 -22.90 9.97
CA ALA A 249 -3.13 -23.74 10.68
C ALA A 249 -4.16 -22.91 11.46
N LEU A 250 -3.74 -21.82 12.12
CA LEU A 250 -4.63 -20.90 12.81
C LEU A 250 -5.58 -20.20 11.84
N PHE A 251 -5.08 -19.68 10.71
CA PHE A 251 -5.93 -19.07 9.69
C PHE A 251 -6.95 -20.07 9.14
N LEU A 252 -6.54 -21.31 8.87
CA LEU A 252 -7.46 -22.35 8.40
C LEU A 252 -8.56 -22.66 9.42
N ALA A 253 -8.22 -22.65 10.70
CA ALA A 253 -9.15 -22.98 11.78
C ALA A 253 -10.13 -21.84 12.11
N PHE A 254 -9.72 -20.58 11.96
CA PHE A 254 -10.45 -19.42 12.49
C PHE A 254 -10.89 -18.39 11.44
N THR A 255 -10.49 -18.55 10.18
CA THR A 255 -10.86 -17.59 9.11
C THR A 255 -11.60 -18.27 7.96
N PRO A 256 -12.45 -17.54 7.22
CA PRO A 256 -13.08 -18.05 6.02
C PRO A 256 -12.05 -18.55 4.98
N LEU A 257 -12.45 -19.54 4.17
CA LEU A 257 -11.54 -20.18 3.20
C LEU A 257 -10.88 -19.19 2.22
N ASN A 258 -11.59 -18.16 1.79
CA ASN A 258 -11.07 -17.12 0.91
C ASN A 258 -9.97 -16.27 1.57
N VAL A 259 -10.07 -15.97 2.86
CA VAL A 259 -9.02 -15.30 3.65
C VAL A 259 -7.81 -16.23 3.80
N PHE A 260 -8.04 -17.50 4.11
CA PHE A 260 -6.98 -18.50 4.18
C PHE A 260 -6.20 -18.63 2.87
N ILE A 261 -6.88 -18.64 1.72
CA ILE A 261 -6.23 -18.70 0.40
C ILE A 261 -5.32 -17.48 0.18
N VAL A 262 -5.78 -16.28 0.54
CA VAL A 262 -4.95 -15.06 0.48
C VAL A 262 -3.72 -15.22 1.36
N PHE A 263 -3.89 -15.66 2.61
CA PHE A 263 -2.79 -15.87 3.55
C PHE A 263 -1.79 -16.89 3.00
N LEU A 264 -2.25 -18.02 2.47
CA LEU A 264 -1.41 -19.05 1.88
C LEU A 264 -0.57 -18.51 0.72
N ILE A 265 -1.18 -17.75 -0.19
CA ILE A 265 -0.48 -17.18 -1.36
C ILE A 265 0.59 -16.17 -0.93
N VAL A 266 0.25 -15.26 -0.02
CA VAL A 266 1.20 -14.27 0.51
C VAL A 266 2.33 -14.93 1.31
N SER A 267 2.00 -15.98 2.07
CA SER A 267 2.96 -16.80 2.83
C SER A 267 3.97 -17.46 1.90
N LEU A 268 3.49 -18.15 0.87
CA LEU A 268 4.33 -18.79 -0.14
C LEU A 268 5.24 -17.77 -0.83
N ALA A 269 4.69 -16.62 -1.25
CA ALA A 269 5.48 -15.56 -1.87
C ALA A 269 6.60 -15.06 -0.95
N SER A 270 6.30 -14.84 0.33
CA SER A 270 7.27 -14.38 1.32
C SER A 270 8.35 -15.43 1.60
N ILE A 271 7.99 -16.71 1.67
CA ILE A 271 8.94 -17.83 1.81
C ILE A 271 9.87 -17.88 0.58
N PHE A 272 9.32 -17.82 -0.64
CA PHE A 272 10.13 -17.81 -1.86
C PHE A 272 11.07 -16.61 -1.92
N ILE A 273 10.59 -15.42 -1.56
CA ILE A 273 11.41 -14.21 -1.48
C ILE A 273 12.53 -14.39 -0.45
N SER A 274 12.24 -14.93 0.73
CA SER A 274 13.23 -15.19 1.79
C SER A 274 14.29 -16.23 1.38
N LEU A 275 13.88 -17.28 0.65
CA LEU A 275 14.81 -18.26 0.08
C LEU A 275 15.70 -17.64 -1.00
N TYR A 276 15.11 -16.86 -1.91
CA TYR A 276 15.84 -16.16 -2.97
C TYR A 276 16.80 -15.11 -2.40
N ALA A 277 16.40 -14.42 -1.35
CA ALA A 277 17.15 -13.40 -0.64
C ALA A 277 18.48 -13.92 -0.05
N GLY A 278 18.54 -15.18 0.39
CA GLY A 278 19.76 -15.81 0.92
C GLY A 278 20.01 -15.56 2.41
N ASN A 279 21.17 -15.99 2.91
CA ASN A 279 21.52 -15.90 4.35
C ASN A 279 22.00 -14.51 4.77
N ASP A 280 22.55 -13.73 3.83
CA ASP A 280 23.02 -12.35 4.05
C ASP A 280 21.87 -11.34 4.07
N PHE A 281 20.64 -11.80 3.88
CA PHE A 281 19.47 -10.94 3.99
C PHE A 281 19.15 -10.72 5.48
N VAL A 282 19.99 -9.90 6.09
CA VAL A 282 19.85 -9.42 7.45
C VAL A 282 18.86 -8.26 7.41
N TRP A 283 17.62 -8.48 7.88
CA TRP A 283 16.52 -7.53 7.69
C TRP A 283 16.52 -6.34 8.68
N PHE A 284 17.51 -6.28 9.58
CA PHE A 284 17.59 -5.25 10.64
C PHE A 284 18.62 -4.14 10.36
N GLU A 285 19.64 -4.38 9.54
CA GLU A 285 20.59 -3.36 9.09
C GLU A 285 20.09 -2.84 7.73
N VAL A 286 19.75 -1.56 7.54
CA VAL A 286 20.61 -0.39 7.64
C VAL A 286 19.72 0.87 7.75
N LEU A 287 20.04 1.79 8.66
CA LEU A 287 20.41 3.20 8.40
C LEU A 287 20.56 3.93 9.74
N ASN A 288 21.81 4.22 10.13
CA ASN A 288 22.13 5.50 10.77
C ASN A 288 21.91 6.63 9.75
#